data_AF-A0A5B0FE81-F1
#
_entry.id   AF-A0A5B0FE81-F1
#
_cell.length_a   1.000
_cell.length_b   1.000
_cell.length_c   1.000
_cell.angle_alpha   90.00
_cell.angle_beta   90.00
_cell.angle_gamma   90.00
#
_symmetry.space_group_name_H-M   'P 1'
#
loop_
_entity.id
_entity.type
_entity.pdbx_description
1 polymer ?
#
loop_
_entity_poly.entity_id
_entity_poly.type
_entity_poly.pdbx_seq_one_letter_code
_entity_poly.pdbx_strand_id
1 'polypeptide(L)' 'MQQYKVTVLPGDRSEAVVSMLRDLALRHLIELDQVSSNSTPSDDQVLEMIEEADLTAHYSLEEARDILHIGNRR' A
#
# COMPACT_ATOMS: atom_id res chain seq x y z
N MET A 1 -10.34 21.63 -14.00
CA MET A 1 -9.86 20.25 -14.23
C MET A 1 -10.00 19.52 -12.90
N GLN A 2 -10.62 18.34 -12.88
CA GLN A 2 -10.69 17.53 -11.66
C GLN A 2 -9.34 16.85 -11.47
N GLN A 3 -8.71 17.00 -10.31
CA GLN A 3 -7.49 16.29 -9.95
C GLN A 3 -7.87 15.01 -9.22
N TYR A 4 -7.35 13.88 -9.67
CA TYR A 4 -7.59 12.58 -9.04
C TYR A 4 -6.53 12.32 -7.98
N LYS A 5 -6.95 11.94 -6.77
CA LYS A 5 -6.03 11.54 -5.70
C LYS A 5 -5.66 10.07 -5.86
N VAL A 6 -4.37 9.78 -5.94
CA VAL A 6 -3.83 8.42 -6.10
C VAL A 6 -2.88 8.12 -4.95
N THR A 7 -3.18 7.05 -4.22
CA THR A 7 -2.38 6.59 -3.08
C THR A 7 -1.60 5.35 -3.50
N VAL A 8 -0.27 5.36 -3.32
CA VAL A 8 0.57 4.19 -3.60
C VAL A 8 0.77 3.41 -2.31
N LEU A 9 0.27 2.17 -2.29
CA LEU A 9 0.42 1.28 -1.14
C LEU A 9 1.80 0.63 -1.10
N PRO A 10 2.31 0.23 0.08
CA PRO A 10 3.63 -0.37 0.24
C PRO A 10 3.85 -1.66 -0.57
N GLY A 11 2.77 -2.41 -0.82
CA GLY A 11 2.77 -3.63 -1.64
C GLY A 11 2.87 -3.38 -3.15
N ASP A 12 2.49 -2.18 -3.63
CA ASP A 12 2.38 -1.86 -5.07
C ASP A 12 3.62 -1.15 -5.63
N ARG A 13 4.80 -1.52 -5.15
CA ARG A 13 6.07 -0.85 -5.50
C ARG A 13 6.74 -1.40 -6.76
N SER A 14 5.96 -1.74 -7.77
CA SER A 14 6.53 -1.98 -9.10
C SER A 14 7.17 -0.68 -9.60
N GLU A 15 8.48 -0.71 -9.88
CA GLU A 15 9.26 0.47 -10.28
C GLU A 15 8.67 1.14 -11.53
N ALA A 16 8.17 0.33 -12.47
CA ALA A 16 7.50 0.81 -13.67
C ALA A 16 6.20 1.57 -13.35
N VAL A 17 5.39 1.05 -12.42
CA VAL A 17 4.11 1.67 -12.02
C VAL A 17 4.38 2.97 -11.26
N VAL A 18 5.33 2.96 -10.32
CA VAL A 18 5.71 4.16 -9.56
C VAL A 18 6.27 5.25 -10.48
N SER A 19 7.06 4.88 -11.49
CA SER A 19 7.57 5.85 -12.48
C SER A 19 6.46 6.45 -13.34
N MET A 20 5.51 5.63 -13.82
CA MET A 20 4.36 6.12 -14.59
C MET A 20 3.49 7.07 -13.76
N LEU A 21 3.23 6.73 -12.49
CA LEU A 21 2.45 7.56 -11.58
C LEU A 21 3.14 8.89 -11.27
N ARG A 22 4.47 8.92 -11.13
CA ARG A 22 5.24 10.16 -10.99
C ARG A 22 5.13 11.05 -12.23
N ASP A 23 5.21 10.47 -13.42
CA ASP A 23 5.04 11.21 -14.68
C ASP A 23 3.64 11.86 -14.81
N LEU A 24 2.60 11.15 -14.37
CA LEU A 24 1.23 11.69 -14.34
C LEU A 24 1.08 12.83 -13.32
N ALA A 25 1.73 12.72 -12.16
CA ALA A 25 1.74 13.76 -11.14
C ALA A 25 2.48 15.03 -11.61
N LEU A 26 3.62 14.87 -12.30
CA LEU A 26 4.39 15.98 -12.89
C LEU A 26 3.59 16.75 -13.94
N ARG A 27 2.68 16.07 -14.65
CA ARG A 27 1.76 16.68 -15.62
C ARG A 27 0.52 17.30 -14.96
N HIS A 28 0.45 17.33 -13.63
CA HIS A 28 -0.67 17.83 -12.83
C HIS A 28 -2.01 17.13 -13.11
N LEU A 29 -1.98 15.89 -13.60
CA LEU A 29 -3.17 15.08 -13.90
C LEU A 29 -3.72 14.38 -12.66
N ILE A 30 -2.82 14.03 -11.73
CA ILE A 30 -3.14 13.38 -10.46
C ILE A 30 -2.38 14.06 -9.31
N GLU A 31 -2.88 13.87 -8.10
CA GLU A 31 -2.17 14.16 -6.86
C GLU A 31 -1.70 12.83 -6.27
N LEU A 32 -0.39 12.67 -6.13
CA LEU A 32 0.22 11.42 -5.66
C LEU A 32 0.51 11.51 -4.17
N ASP A 33 -0.23 10.76 -3.36
CA ASP A 33 0.04 10.62 -1.94
C ASP A 33 0.93 9.38 -1.74
N GLN A 34 2.21 9.61 -1.43
CA GLN A 34 3.13 8.52 -1.11
C GLN A 34 3.00 8.23 0.39
N VAL A 35 2.36 7.10 0.72
CA VAL A 35 2.42 6.57 2.09
C VAL A 35 3.89 6.28 2.38
N SER A 36 4.44 7.06 3.32
CA SER A 36 5.87 7.01 3.67
C SER A 36 6.29 5.58 3.95
N SER A 37 7.33 5.11 3.26
CA SER A 37 7.88 3.76 3.39
C SER A 37 8.37 3.38 4.79
N ASN A 38 8.36 4.34 5.72
CA ASN A 38 8.84 4.19 7.09
C ASN A 38 7.74 4.26 8.14
N SER A 39 6.48 4.53 7.77
CA SER A 39 5.38 4.34 8.71
C SER A 39 5.03 2.86 8.71
N THR A 40 5.34 2.18 9.81
CA THR A 40 4.71 0.91 10.14
C THR A 40 3.21 1.10 9.94
N PRO A 41 2.54 0.28 9.11
CA PRO A 41 1.10 0.42 8.90
C PRO A 41 0.40 0.33 10.25
N SER A 42 -0.61 1.18 10.46
CA SER A 42 -1.42 1.10 11.68
C SER A 42 -2.13 -0.24 11.74
N ASP A 43 -2.46 -0.73 12.94
CA ASP A 43 -3.17 -2.01 13.08
C ASP A 43 -4.45 -2.07 12.23
N ASP A 44 -5.18 -0.95 12.10
CA ASP A 44 -6.35 -0.84 11.22
C ASP A 44 -6.01 -1.06 9.74
N GLN A 45 -4.90 -0.49 9.25
CA GLN A 45 -4.43 -0.71 7.88
C GLN A 45 -3.98 -2.16 7.65
N VAL A 46 -3.37 -2.77 8.66
CA VAL A 46 -2.99 -4.19 8.61
C VAL A 46 -4.22 -5.07 8.49
N LEU A 47 -5.27 -4.79 9.26
CA LEU A 47 -6.55 -5.49 9.22
C LEU A 47 -7.21 -5.35 7.85
N GLU A 48 -7.28 -4.13 7.30
CA GLU A 48 -7.83 -3.89 5.95
C GLU A 48 -7.06 -4.69 4.88
N MET A 49 -5.73 -4.70 4.93
CA MET A 49 -4.92 -5.47 3.98
C MET A 49 -5.13 -6.99 4.10
N ILE A 50 -5.31 -7.49 5.33
CA ILE A 50 -5.57 -8.91 5.61
C ILE A 50 -6.95 -9.32 5.10
N GLU A 51 -7.95 -8.45 5.26
CA GLU A 51 -9.31 -8.65 4.74
C GLU A 51 -9.35 -8.60 3.22
N GLU A 52 -8.68 -7.62 2.58
CA GLU A 52 -8.64 -7.50 1.12
C GLU A 52 -7.94 -8.70 0.46
N ALA A 53 -6.92 -9.25 1.12
CA ALA A 53 -6.21 -10.44 0.66
C ALA A 53 -6.93 -11.77 1.00
N ASP A 54 -8.11 -11.71 1.63
CA ASP A 54 -8.91 -12.87 2.07
C ASP A 54 -8.11 -13.88 2.91
N LEU A 55 -7.15 -13.39 3.70
CA LEU A 55 -6.25 -14.25 4.47
C LEU A 55 -6.92 -14.80 5.74
N THR A 56 -7.96 -14.14 6.24
CA THR A 56 -8.67 -14.52 7.48
C THR A 56 -9.43 -15.85 7.37
N ALA A 57 -9.73 -16.31 6.15
CA ALA A 57 -10.40 -17.59 5.91
C ALA A 57 -9.51 -18.81 6.20
N HIS A 58 -8.19 -18.66 6.09
CA HIS A 58 -7.24 -19.77 6.10
C HIS A 58 -6.05 -19.58 7.04
N TYR A 59 -5.79 -18.36 7.49
CA TYR A 59 -4.61 -18.02 8.27
C TYR A 59 -5.03 -17.23 9.52
N SER A 60 -4.30 -17.46 10.62
CA SER A 60 -4.41 -16.62 11.80
C SER A 60 -3.94 -15.19 11.49
N LEU A 61 -4.35 -14.23 12.32
CA LEU A 61 -3.95 -12.83 12.19
C LEU A 61 -2.43 -12.64 12.21
N GLU A 62 -1.70 -13.47 12.97
CA GLU A 62 -0.24 -13.48 13.03
C GLU A 62 0.38 -14.01 11.73
N GLU A 63 -0.13 -15.12 11.21
CA GLU A 63 0.33 -15.70 9.93
C GLU A 63 0.01 -14.77 8.74
N ALA A 64 -1.14 -14.11 8.74
CA ALA A 64 -1.52 -13.16 7.71
C ALA A 64 -0.61 -11.91 7.72
N ARG A 65 -0.21 -11.45 8.91
CA ARG A 65 0.81 -10.38 9.06
C ARG A 65 2.15 -10.79 8.47
N ASP A 66 2.59 -12.02 8.72
CA ASP A 66 3.82 -12.55 8.15
C ASP A 66 3.77 -12.69 6.62
N ILE A 67 2.66 -13.19 6.07
CA ILE A 67 2.45 -13.29 4.60
C ILE A 67 2.53 -11.92 3.94
N LEU A 68 1.92 -10.90 4.55
CA LEU A 68 1.94 -9.53 4.06
C LEU A 68 3.25 -8.79 4.39
N HIS A 69 4.19 -9.45 5.08
CA HIS A 69 5.45 -8.87 5.54
C HIS A 69 5.24 -7.59 6.38
N ILE A 70 4.15 -7.56 7.14
CA ILE A 70 3.77 -6.45 8.00
C ILE A 70 4.24 -6.77 9.43
N GLY A 71 5.20 -5.99 9.94
CA GLY A 71 5.70 -6.12 11.31
C GLY A 71 7.04 -6.85 11.46
N ASN A 72 7.47 -7.64 10.48
CA ASN A 72 8.78 -8.32 10.53
C ASN A 72 9.90 -7.49 9.90
N ARG A 73 10.31 -6.43 10.62
CA ARG A 73 11.66 -5.89 10.55
C ARG A 73 12.23 -5.74 11.97
N ARG A 74 12.75 -6.88 12.45
CA ARG A 74 13.58 -7.12 13.65
C ARG A 74 12.87 -7.29 14.98
#